data_AF-A0A372Q3Z0-F1
#
_entry.id   AF-A0A372Q3Z0-F1
#
_cell.length_a   1.000
_cell.length_b   1.000
_cell.length_c   1.000
_cell.angle_alpha   90.00
_cell.angle_beta   90.00
_cell.angle_gamma   90.00
#
_symmetry.space_group_name_H-M   'P 1'
#
loop_
_entity.id
_entity.type
_entity.pdbx_description
1 polymer ?
#
loop_
_entity_poly.entity_id
_entity_poly.type
_entity_poly.pdbx_seq_one_letter_code
_entity_poly.pdbx_strand_id
1 'polypeptide(L)'
;MSLTAVANATLKKLFPNNEKSLISGVHLFGIHLETLKQARENCNQLRPPKLLKPLELCSKTTVNRRQHEFGEKLKQYSQTEGVKIYGEDQVNFKQISYNVKNMDFHINYESNNNKENEEKLTSIVRAVDQNYIPRKGYQALASIESNLEREWAVSNQRHKITKNINQKIPITLINIPINSTQNESVFEDNLNTFSVGITKQFKILRMGGYRSVKDILIYIVPVLILNGILDVNNPIIHLRISGDGRNVGRKIKHVMITMAILDDE
;
A
#
# COMPACT_ATOMS: atom_id res chain seq x y z
N MET A 1 16.36 40.44 18.95
CA MET A 1 16.60 41.32 20.13
C MET A 1 18.10 41.43 20.34
N SER A 2 18.63 42.61 20.65
CA SER A 2 20.05 42.79 20.96
C SER A 2 20.37 42.25 22.37
N LEU A 3 21.62 41.81 22.60
CA LEU A 3 22.08 41.36 23.92
C LEU A 3 21.83 42.41 25.00
N THR A 4 22.03 43.69 24.66
CA THR A 4 21.78 44.82 25.57
C THR A 4 20.30 44.98 25.89
N ALA A 5 19.40 44.76 24.92
CA ALA A 5 17.96 44.79 25.18
C ALA A 5 17.52 43.66 26.13
N VAL A 6 18.08 42.46 25.96
CA VAL A 6 17.83 41.31 26.86
C VAL A 6 18.36 41.58 28.25
N ALA A 7 19.59 42.10 28.36
CA ALA A 7 20.22 42.43 29.64
C ALA A 7 19.45 43.49 30.45
N ASN A 8 18.95 44.52 29.76
CA ASN A 8 18.12 45.55 30.39
C ASN A 8 16.72 45.05 30.74
N ALA A 9 16.14 44.15 29.94
CA ALA A 9 14.88 43.49 30.29
C ALA A 9 15.03 42.59 31.52
N THR A 10 16.15 41.86 31.65
CA THR A 10 16.44 41.06 32.85
C THR A 10 16.68 41.94 34.08
N LEU A 11 17.39 43.07 33.94
CA LEU A 11 17.59 44.00 35.06
C LEU A 11 16.29 44.60 35.55
N LYS A 12 15.40 45.05 34.65
CA LYS A 12 14.09 45.59 35.03
C LYS A 12 13.22 44.57 35.76
N LYS A 13 13.35 43.28 35.44
CA LYS A 13 12.64 42.20 36.16
C LYS A 13 13.22 41.94 37.55
N LEU A 14 14.54 41.98 37.69
CA LEU A 14 15.21 41.68 38.97
C LEU A 14 15.18 42.88 39.95
N PHE A 15 15.20 44.10 39.43
CA PHE A 15 15.22 45.33 40.22
C PHE A 15 14.21 46.36 39.67
N PRO A 16 12.90 46.18 39.94
CA PRO A 16 11.83 46.97 39.33
C PRO A 16 11.87 48.47 39.70
N ASN A 17 12.49 48.82 40.83
CA ASN A 17 12.61 50.22 41.28
C ASN A 17 13.83 50.95 40.69
N ASN A 18 14.64 50.29 39.87
CA ASN A 18 15.85 50.86 39.28
C ASN A 18 15.61 51.23 37.82
N GLU A 19 14.95 52.38 37.59
CA GLU A 19 14.58 52.83 36.24
C GLU A 19 15.76 53.40 35.45
N LYS A 20 16.83 53.85 36.12
CA LYS A 20 17.92 54.62 35.50
C LYS A 20 19.14 53.79 35.10
N SER A 21 19.27 52.56 35.60
CA SER A 21 20.45 51.74 35.32
C SER A 21 20.29 50.95 34.02
N LEU A 22 21.17 51.22 33.05
CA LEU A 22 21.32 50.43 31.83
C LEU A 22 22.63 49.65 31.90
N ILE A 23 22.58 48.36 31.56
CA ILE A 23 23.76 47.51 31.48
C ILE A 23 24.03 47.11 30.04
N SER A 24 25.31 47.11 29.68
CA SER A 24 25.76 46.58 28.40
C SER A 24 25.57 45.07 28.38
N GLY A 25 24.86 44.55 27.38
CA GLY A 25 24.65 43.11 27.24
C GLY A 25 25.94 42.35 26.98
N VAL A 26 26.92 42.97 26.32
CA VAL A 26 28.26 42.38 26.12
C VAL A 26 28.97 42.24 27.46
N HIS A 27 28.86 43.23 28.36
CA HIS A 27 29.49 43.15 29.69
C HIS A 27 28.78 42.15 30.60
N LEU A 28 27.44 42.09 30.56
CA LEU A 28 26.68 41.14 31.39
C LEU A 28 26.89 39.69 30.95
N PHE A 29 26.84 39.42 29.65
CA PHE A 29 26.92 38.06 29.11
C PHE A 29 28.33 37.64 28.69
N GLY A 30 29.30 38.56 28.67
CA GLY A 30 30.68 38.30 28.26
C GLY A 30 30.86 37.90 26.79
N ILE A 31 29.84 38.07 25.94
CA ILE A 31 29.86 37.60 24.55
C ILE A 31 29.83 38.80 23.60
N HIS A 32 30.96 39.04 22.93
CA HIS A 32 31.05 40.02 21.85
C HIS A 32 30.71 39.34 20.51
N LEU A 33 29.58 39.74 19.91
CA LEU A 33 29.04 39.09 18.70
C LEU A 33 30.00 39.18 17.51
N GLU A 34 30.76 40.26 17.40
CA GLU A 34 31.72 40.49 16.30
C GLU A 34 32.92 39.53 16.42
N THR A 35 33.43 39.35 17.64
CA THR A 35 34.51 38.41 17.93
C THR A 35 34.05 36.97 17.73
N LEU A 36 32.80 36.66 18.09
CA LEU A 36 32.19 35.35 17.86
C LEU A 36 31.96 35.08 16.36
N LYS A 37 31.59 36.11 15.58
CA LYS A 37 31.44 36.03 14.13
C LYS A 37 32.79 35.78 13.46
N GLN A 38 33.82 36.55 13.82
CA GLN A 38 35.19 36.35 13.36
C GLN A 38 35.73 34.96 13.73
N ALA A 39 35.50 34.50 14.96
CA ALA A 39 35.90 33.16 15.40
C ALA A 39 35.17 32.04 14.61
N ARG A 40 33.89 32.23 14.27
CA ARG A 40 33.13 31.28 13.44
C ARG A 40 33.63 31.26 12.01
N GLU A 41 33.93 32.41 11.43
CA GLU A 41 34.47 32.54 10.08
C GLU A 41 35.86 31.89 9.98
N ASN A 42 36.75 32.16 10.94
CA ASN A 42 38.07 31.51 11.02
C ASN A 42 37.97 29.99 11.22
N CYS A 43 37.06 29.51 12.09
CA CYS A 43 36.80 28.08 12.27
C CYS A 43 36.25 27.42 10.99
N ASN A 44 35.48 28.14 10.17
CA ASN A 44 34.94 27.59 8.93
C ASN A 44 35.99 27.51 7.82
N GLN A 45 36.96 28.42 7.80
CA GLN A 45 38.11 28.39 6.88
C GLN A 45 39.13 27.29 7.23
N LEU A 46 39.30 27.00 8.52
CA LEU A 46 40.22 25.96 9.03
C LEU A 46 39.62 24.54 9.06
N ARG A 47 38.32 24.39 8.77
CA ARG A 47 37.73 23.05 8.70
C ARG A 47 38.22 22.36 7.42
N PRO A 48 38.86 21.18 7.52
CA PRO A 48 39.09 20.37 6.33
C PRO A 48 37.75 20.12 5.63
N PRO A 49 37.74 19.98 4.29
CA PRO A 49 36.52 19.64 3.55
C PRO A 49 35.88 18.44 4.24
N LYS A 50 34.59 18.54 4.58
CA LYS A 50 33.86 17.48 5.29
C LYS A 50 34.00 16.20 4.50
N LEU A 51 34.90 15.32 4.92
CA LEU A 51 35.11 14.03 4.29
C LEU A 51 33.79 13.26 4.42
N LEU A 52 33.22 12.88 3.29
CA LEU A 52 31.97 12.12 3.30
C LEU A 52 32.25 10.77 3.98
N LYS A 53 31.43 10.44 4.98
CA LYS A 53 31.47 9.13 5.62
C LYS A 53 31.32 8.03 4.56
N PRO A 54 32.10 6.93 4.62
CA PRO A 54 31.90 5.75 3.79
C PRO A 54 30.46 5.25 3.88
N LEU A 55 29.96 4.66 2.79
CA LEU A 55 28.56 4.24 2.67
C LEU A 55 28.17 3.19 3.71
N GLU A 56 29.09 2.28 4.04
CA GLU A 56 28.95 1.24 5.08
C GLU A 56 28.66 1.81 6.48
N LEU A 57 29.14 3.02 6.76
CA LEU A 57 28.97 3.72 8.04
C LEU A 57 27.82 4.76 8.01
N CYS A 58 27.07 4.83 6.91
CA CYS A 58 25.98 5.77 6.74
C CYS A 58 24.65 5.20 7.24
N SER A 59 23.83 6.05 7.86
CA SER A 59 22.42 5.70 8.08
C SER A 59 21.68 5.55 6.75
N LYS A 60 20.60 4.76 6.73
CA LYS A 60 19.72 4.60 5.57
C LYS A 60 19.22 5.95 5.03
N THR A 61 18.88 6.88 5.92
CA THR A 61 18.47 8.24 5.54
C THR A 61 19.58 9.01 4.82
N THR A 62 20.83 8.87 5.26
CA THR A 62 21.98 9.52 4.61
C THR A 62 22.23 8.92 3.23
N VAL A 63 22.14 7.59 3.11
CA VAL A 63 22.27 6.89 1.83
C VAL A 63 21.19 7.35 0.84
N ASN A 64 19.93 7.35 1.26
CA ASN A 64 18.80 7.81 0.43
C ASN A 64 18.99 9.27 -0.02
N ARG A 65 19.46 10.16 0.87
CA ARG A 65 19.73 11.55 0.51
C ARG A 65 20.82 11.66 -0.56
N ARG A 66 21.90 10.89 -0.43
CA ARG A 66 22.98 10.86 -1.44
C ARG A 66 22.48 10.30 -2.77
N GLN A 67 21.70 9.24 -2.74
CA GLN A 67 21.06 8.66 -3.94
C GLN A 67 20.19 9.70 -4.65
N HIS A 68 19.33 10.40 -3.91
CA HIS A 68 18.48 11.45 -4.45
C HIS A 68 19.30 12.59 -5.06
N GLU A 69 20.31 13.09 -4.35
CA GLU A 69 21.17 14.19 -4.83
C GLU A 69 21.93 13.79 -6.11
N PHE A 70 22.48 12.58 -6.15
CA PHE A 70 23.16 12.05 -7.33
C PHE A 70 22.20 11.90 -8.51
N GLY A 71 21.01 11.34 -8.25
CA GLY A 71 19.99 11.15 -9.26
C GLY A 71 19.50 12.46 -9.88
N GLU A 72 19.22 13.48 -9.07
CA GLU A 72 18.79 14.79 -9.57
C GLU A 72 19.85 15.45 -10.46
N LYS A 73 21.12 15.41 -10.04
CA LYS A 73 22.23 15.97 -10.83
C LYS A 73 22.38 15.27 -12.18
N LEU A 74 22.28 13.94 -12.20
CA LEU A 74 22.35 13.18 -13.45
C LEU A 74 21.16 13.45 -14.37
N LYS A 75 19.96 13.56 -13.83
CA LYS A 75 18.77 13.90 -14.61
C LYS A 75 18.95 15.26 -15.30
N GLN A 76 19.35 16.28 -14.55
CA GLN A 76 19.62 17.62 -15.09
C GLN A 76 20.72 17.59 -16.16
N TYR A 77 21.81 16.87 -15.91
CA TYR A 77 22.90 16.73 -16.86
C TYR A 77 22.43 16.06 -18.17
N SER A 78 21.71 14.95 -18.07
CA SER A 78 21.20 14.22 -19.23
C SER A 78 20.23 15.04 -20.09
N GLN A 79 19.40 15.87 -19.46
CA GLN A 79 18.50 16.79 -20.17
C GLN A 79 19.29 17.89 -20.89
N THR A 80 20.31 18.44 -20.23
CA THR A 80 21.14 19.51 -20.78
C THR A 80 21.97 19.03 -21.97
N GLU A 81 22.61 17.85 -21.85
CA GLU A 81 23.34 17.24 -22.96
C GLU A 81 22.41 16.72 -24.05
N GLY A 82 21.23 16.23 -23.66
CA GLY A 82 20.20 15.77 -24.59
C GLY A 82 19.82 16.83 -25.61
N VAL A 83 19.61 18.08 -25.17
CA VAL A 83 19.32 19.21 -26.07
C VAL A 83 20.47 19.47 -27.06
N LYS A 84 21.72 19.27 -26.65
CA LYS A 84 22.88 19.48 -27.54
C LYS A 84 22.99 18.40 -28.62
N ILE A 85 22.59 17.17 -28.32
CA ILE A 85 22.72 16.00 -29.21
C ILE A 85 21.48 15.86 -30.11
N TYR A 86 20.29 16.01 -29.54
CA TYR A 86 19.01 15.73 -30.19
C TYR A 86 18.24 17.01 -30.59
N GLY A 87 18.77 18.19 -30.30
CA GLY A 87 18.20 19.47 -30.73
C GLY A 87 16.84 19.75 -30.09
N GLU A 88 15.79 19.78 -30.92
CA GLU A 88 14.41 20.05 -30.50
C GLU A 88 13.71 18.84 -29.88
N ASP A 89 14.24 17.62 -30.10
CA ASP A 89 13.64 16.40 -29.56
C ASP A 89 13.81 16.31 -28.05
N GLN A 90 12.71 16.01 -27.34
CA GLN A 90 12.70 15.94 -25.88
C GLN A 90 13.37 14.65 -25.36
N VAL A 91 14.52 14.80 -24.72
CA VAL A 91 15.19 13.69 -24.02
C VAL A 91 14.58 13.47 -22.63
N ASN A 92 13.93 12.31 -22.47
CA ASN A 92 13.34 11.88 -21.20
C ASN A 92 14.21 10.82 -20.52
N PHE A 93 14.88 11.22 -19.43
CA PHE A 93 15.66 10.31 -18.59
C PHE A 93 14.72 9.46 -17.73
N LYS A 94 14.59 8.17 -18.04
CA LYS A 94 13.60 7.28 -17.42
C LYS A 94 14.10 6.58 -16.16
N GLN A 95 15.28 5.97 -16.22
CA GLN A 95 15.79 5.12 -15.14
C GLN A 95 17.31 5.07 -15.17
N ILE A 96 17.92 4.89 -14.00
CA ILE A 96 19.34 4.58 -13.86
C ILE A 96 19.55 3.46 -12.84
N SER A 97 20.46 2.56 -13.16
CA SER A 97 21.01 1.57 -12.23
C SER A 97 22.53 1.75 -12.14
N TYR A 98 23.07 1.75 -10.93
CA TYR A 98 24.50 1.96 -10.69
C TYR A 98 24.94 1.29 -9.40
N ASN A 99 26.22 0.93 -9.32
CA ASN A 99 26.82 0.28 -8.15
C ASN A 99 27.79 1.22 -7.44
N VAL A 100 27.78 1.23 -6.11
CA VAL A 100 28.82 1.86 -5.29
C VAL A 100 29.27 0.87 -4.23
N LYS A 101 30.52 0.39 -4.33
CA LYS A 101 31.12 -0.56 -3.36
C LYS A 101 30.22 -1.78 -3.11
N ASN A 102 29.77 -2.45 -4.17
CA ASN A 102 28.89 -3.63 -4.11
C ASN A 102 27.48 -3.34 -3.56
N MET A 103 27.08 -2.06 -3.48
CA MET A 103 25.70 -1.68 -3.23
C MET A 103 25.06 -1.21 -4.52
N ASP A 104 24.03 -1.93 -4.98
CA ASP A 104 23.27 -1.57 -6.15
C ASP A 104 22.20 -0.54 -5.81
N PHE A 105 22.16 0.51 -6.62
CA PHE A 105 21.19 1.59 -6.55
C PHE A 105 20.38 1.62 -7.84
N HIS A 106 19.11 1.92 -7.67
CA HIS A 106 18.17 2.04 -8.76
C HIS A 106 17.29 3.26 -8.54
N ILE A 107 17.23 4.15 -9.52
CA ILE A 107 16.39 5.36 -9.48
C ILE A 107 15.50 5.33 -10.71
N ASN A 108 14.19 5.37 -10.49
CA ASN A 108 13.19 5.51 -11.54
C ASN A 108 12.64 6.94 -11.49
N TYR A 109 12.64 7.62 -12.64
CA TYR A 109 12.19 9.01 -12.82
C TYR A 109 10.86 9.11 -13.58
N GLU A 110 10.27 8.00 -14.04
CA GLU A 110 9.00 8.04 -14.75
C GLU A 110 7.94 8.72 -13.88
N SER A 111 7.36 9.79 -14.43
CA SER A 111 6.17 10.41 -13.88
C SER A 111 5.01 9.45 -14.11
N ASN A 112 4.56 8.81 -13.04
CA ASN A 112 3.43 7.90 -13.02
C ASN A 112 2.22 8.52 -13.74
N ASN A 113 1.96 8.12 -14.99
CA ASN A 113 0.65 8.32 -15.57
C ASN A 113 -0.29 7.40 -14.80
N ASN A 114 -1.10 7.98 -13.91
CA ASN A 114 -1.88 7.21 -12.93
C ASN A 114 -2.69 6.08 -13.57
N LYS A 115 -3.20 6.29 -14.78
CA LYS A 115 -4.01 5.31 -15.52
C LYS A 115 -3.19 4.14 -16.07
N GLU A 116 -2.09 4.41 -16.76
CA GLU A 116 -1.22 3.37 -17.35
C GLU A 116 -0.59 2.49 -16.26
N ASN A 117 -0.19 3.11 -15.14
CA ASN A 117 0.30 2.37 -13.99
C ASN A 117 -0.78 1.53 -13.31
N GLU A 118 -2.02 2.00 -13.28
CA GLU A 118 -3.13 1.23 -12.74
C GLU A 118 -3.46 0.01 -13.62
N GLU A 119 -3.42 0.18 -14.94
CA GLU A 119 -3.58 -0.91 -15.92
C GLU A 119 -2.43 -1.94 -15.81
N LYS A 120 -1.18 -1.48 -15.68
CA LYS A 120 -0.01 -2.32 -15.42
C LYS A 120 -0.17 -3.12 -14.13
N LEU A 121 -0.49 -2.46 -13.02
CA LEU A 121 -0.69 -3.14 -11.73
C LEU A 121 -1.85 -4.14 -11.77
N THR A 122 -2.93 -3.80 -12.47
CA THR A 122 -4.08 -4.70 -12.65
C THR A 122 -3.69 -5.95 -13.44
N SER A 123 -2.87 -5.79 -14.48
CA SER A 123 -2.34 -6.90 -15.28
C SER A 123 -1.41 -7.79 -14.45
N ILE A 124 -0.56 -7.21 -13.59
CA ILE A 124 0.28 -7.96 -12.66
C ILE A 124 -0.58 -8.76 -11.68
N VAL A 125 -1.60 -8.14 -11.05
CA VAL A 125 -2.51 -8.84 -10.14
C VAL A 125 -3.16 -10.03 -10.84
N ARG A 126 -3.64 -9.83 -12.08
CA ARG A 126 -4.25 -10.90 -12.89
C ARG A 126 -3.27 -12.05 -13.14
N ALA A 127 -2.04 -11.75 -13.57
CA ALA A 127 -1.03 -12.77 -13.84
C ALA A 127 -0.65 -13.56 -12.56
N VAL A 128 -0.52 -12.87 -11.43
CA VAL A 128 -0.24 -13.50 -10.13
C VAL A 128 -1.37 -14.45 -9.72
N ASP A 129 -2.62 -14.02 -9.88
CA ASP A 129 -3.79 -14.82 -9.48
C ASP A 129 -4.04 -16.01 -10.41
N GLN A 130 -3.89 -15.83 -11.73
CA GLN A 130 -4.04 -16.92 -12.70
C GLN A 130 -3.01 -18.03 -12.52
N ASN A 131 -1.78 -17.67 -12.11
CA ASN A 131 -0.69 -18.62 -11.92
C ASN A 131 -0.53 -19.06 -10.45
N TYR A 132 -1.49 -18.74 -9.57
CA TYR A 132 -1.46 -19.07 -8.15
C TYR A 132 -0.14 -18.70 -7.45
N ILE A 133 0.49 -17.59 -7.85
CA ILE A 133 1.79 -17.19 -7.30
C ILE A 133 1.59 -16.74 -5.84
N PRO A 134 2.22 -17.42 -4.86
CA PRO A 134 2.06 -17.04 -3.46
C PRO A 134 2.72 -15.69 -3.21
N ARG A 135 2.18 -14.94 -2.25
CA ARG A 135 2.70 -13.62 -1.85
C ARG A 135 4.21 -13.61 -1.61
N LYS A 136 4.72 -14.60 -0.87
CA LYS A 136 6.17 -14.75 -0.61
C LYS A 136 6.98 -15.00 -1.88
N GLY A 137 6.42 -15.77 -2.83
CA GLY A 137 7.05 -16.02 -4.13
C GLY A 137 7.16 -14.73 -4.95
N TYR A 138 6.08 -13.96 -5.03
CA TYR A 138 6.10 -12.65 -5.71
C TYR A 138 7.07 -11.67 -5.04
N GLN A 139 7.11 -11.63 -3.70
CA GLN A 139 8.07 -10.79 -2.96
C GLN A 139 9.52 -11.15 -3.30
N ALA A 140 9.85 -12.44 -3.40
CA ALA A 140 11.18 -12.88 -3.79
C ALA A 140 11.52 -12.44 -5.22
N LEU A 141 10.61 -12.63 -6.18
CA LEU A 141 10.81 -12.20 -7.57
C LEU A 141 11.02 -10.69 -7.68
N ALA A 142 10.15 -9.91 -7.03
CA ALA A 142 10.24 -8.45 -7.02
C ALA A 142 11.43 -7.92 -6.20
N SER A 143 12.13 -8.77 -5.44
CA SER A 143 13.38 -8.40 -4.77
C SER A 143 14.59 -8.54 -5.69
N ILE A 144 14.53 -9.46 -6.65
CA ILE A 144 15.59 -9.75 -7.62
C ILE A 144 15.49 -8.81 -8.83
N GLU A 145 14.28 -8.64 -9.37
CA GLU A 145 14.04 -7.80 -10.54
C GLU A 145 13.57 -6.41 -10.12
N SER A 146 14.37 -5.38 -10.41
CA SER A 146 14.09 -4.01 -9.99
C SER A 146 12.96 -3.35 -10.78
N ASN A 147 12.69 -3.84 -11.99
CA ASN A 147 11.62 -3.34 -12.86
C ASN A 147 10.23 -3.84 -12.44
N LEU A 148 10.15 -4.84 -11.56
CA LEU A 148 8.88 -5.34 -11.02
C LEU A 148 8.30 -4.41 -9.96
N GLU A 149 6.98 -4.24 -10.00
CA GLU A 149 6.26 -3.51 -8.98
C GLU A 149 6.35 -4.22 -7.62
N ARG A 150 6.58 -3.44 -6.57
CA ARG A 150 6.73 -3.98 -5.22
C ARG A 150 5.43 -4.61 -4.74
N GLU A 151 5.55 -5.65 -3.92
CA GLU A 151 4.39 -6.43 -3.47
C GLU A 151 3.30 -5.59 -2.79
N TRP A 152 3.67 -4.55 -2.03
CA TRP A 152 2.69 -3.69 -1.39
C TRP A 152 1.80 -2.96 -2.41
N ALA A 153 2.33 -2.59 -3.58
CA ALA A 153 1.58 -1.92 -4.64
C ALA A 153 0.59 -2.89 -5.29
N VAL A 154 1.05 -4.10 -5.60
CA VAL A 154 0.20 -5.19 -6.13
C VAL A 154 -0.91 -5.57 -5.15
N SER A 155 -0.58 -5.68 -3.86
CA SER A 155 -1.54 -5.96 -2.79
C SER A 155 -2.58 -4.84 -2.63
N ASN A 156 -2.15 -3.58 -2.69
CA ASN A 156 -3.08 -2.44 -2.67
C ASN A 156 -4.03 -2.46 -3.87
N GLN A 157 -3.51 -2.76 -5.07
CA GLN A 157 -4.34 -2.88 -6.27
C GLN A 157 -5.37 -4.01 -6.13
N ARG A 158 -4.95 -5.17 -5.58
CA ARG A 158 -5.87 -6.27 -5.29
C ARG A 158 -6.97 -5.88 -4.30
N HIS A 159 -6.65 -5.10 -3.28
CA HIS A 159 -7.65 -4.57 -2.35
C HIS A 159 -8.64 -3.62 -3.04
N LYS A 160 -8.16 -2.73 -3.93
CA LYS A 160 -9.04 -1.85 -4.72
C LYS A 160 -9.99 -2.65 -5.61
N ILE A 161 -9.48 -3.66 -6.31
CA ILE A 161 -10.29 -4.57 -7.14
C ILE A 161 -11.35 -5.25 -6.27
N THR A 162 -10.95 -5.81 -5.13
CA THR A 162 -11.87 -6.47 -4.18
C THR A 162 -12.96 -5.52 -3.69
N LYS A 163 -12.61 -4.26 -3.39
CA LYS A 163 -13.59 -3.22 -2.99
C LYS A 163 -14.59 -2.94 -4.11
N ASN A 164 -14.11 -2.82 -5.35
CA ASN A 164 -14.97 -2.60 -6.53
C ASN A 164 -15.92 -3.79 -6.77
N ILE A 165 -15.40 -5.02 -6.68
CA ILE A 165 -16.22 -6.24 -6.77
C ILE A 165 -17.30 -6.23 -5.68
N ASN A 166 -16.94 -5.90 -4.44
CA ASN A 166 -17.91 -5.88 -3.33
C ASN A 166 -18.96 -4.76 -3.47
N GLN A 167 -18.66 -3.67 -4.19
CA GLN A 167 -19.64 -2.63 -4.51
C GLN A 167 -20.62 -3.10 -5.59
N LYS A 168 -20.11 -3.79 -6.61
CA LYS A 168 -20.90 -4.27 -7.75
C LYS A 168 -21.70 -5.54 -7.45
N ILE A 169 -21.14 -6.43 -6.64
CA ILE A 169 -21.69 -7.74 -6.28
C ILE A 169 -21.57 -7.89 -4.75
N PRO A 170 -22.47 -7.25 -4.00
CA PRO A 170 -22.37 -7.18 -2.54
C PRO A 170 -22.49 -8.56 -1.90
N ILE A 171 -21.74 -8.76 -0.81
CA ILE A 171 -21.97 -9.87 0.10
C ILE A 171 -22.93 -9.36 1.16
N THR A 172 -24.14 -9.90 1.20
CA THR A 172 -25.11 -9.60 2.25
C THR A 172 -24.98 -10.61 3.38
N LEU A 173 -25.27 -10.17 4.59
CA LEU A 173 -25.28 -11.03 5.76
C LEU A 173 -26.70 -11.55 5.95
N ILE A 174 -26.83 -12.86 6.01
CA ILE A 174 -28.10 -13.54 6.31
C ILE A 174 -27.96 -14.27 7.64
N ASN A 175 -29.04 -14.29 8.40
CA ASN A 175 -29.11 -15.10 9.60
C ASN A 175 -29.64 -16.48 9.24
N ILE A 176 -28.80 -17.50 9.43
CA ILE A 176 -29.16 -18.89 9.23
C ILE A 176 -29.68 -19.41 10.58
N PRO A 177 -30.97 -19.73 10.70
CA PRO A 177 -31.50 -20.33 11.91
C PRO A 177 -30.93 -21.74 12.04
N ILE A 178 -30.21 -22.00 13.13
CA ILE A 178 -29.82 -23.38 13.48
C ILE A 178 -30.98 -23.95 14.31
N ASN A 179 -31.64 -24.96 13.77
CA ASN A 179 -32.45 -25.85 14.60
C ASN A 179 -31.45 -26.72 15.36
N SER A 180 -31.29 -26.47 16.67
CA SER A 180 -30.48 -27.32 17.53
C SER A 180 -31.22 -28.64 17.76
N THR A 181 -31.15 -29.52 16.77
CA THR A 181 -31.45 -30.93 16.93
C THR A 181 -30.32 -31.66 16.21
N GLN A 182 -29.19 -31.77 16.90
CA GLN A 182 -28.30 -32.88 16.63
C GLN A 182 -29.10 -34.13 16.93
N ASN A 183 -29.41 -34.90 15.89
CA ASN A 183 -29.37 -36.35 15.93
C ASN A 183 -28.89 -36.79 14.55
N GLU A 184 -27.66 -37.28 14.48
CA GLU A 184 -27.32 -38.30 13.49
C GLU A 184 -28.27 -39.48 13.74
N SER A 185 -29.30 -39.66 12.92
CA SER A 185 -29.89 -40.97 12.60
C SER A 185 -31.12 -40.84 11.70
N VAL A 186 -31.02 -41.58 10.58
CA VAL A 186 -32.06 -42.38 9.91
C VAL A 186 -33.34 -41.66 9.44
N PHE A 187 -33.51 -41.70 8.11
CA PHE A 187 -34.81 -41.55 7.45
C PHE A 187 -35.85 -42.47 8.10
N GLU A 188 -36.90 -41.92 8.70
CA GLU A 188 -38.19 -42.63 8.74
C GLU A 188 -39.36 -41.67 8.98
N ASP A 189 -40.42 -41.95 8.23
CA ASP A 189 -41.72 -41.31 8.24
C ASP A 189 -42.38 -41.35 9.62
N ASN A 190 -43.06 -40.27 10.02
CA ASN A 190 -44.47 -40.32 10.40
C ASN A 190 -44.98 -38.95 10.88
N LEU A 191 -46.10 -38.56 10.27
CA LEU A 191 -46.92 -37.42 10.65
C LEU A 191 -47.68 -37.71 11.95
N ASN A 192 -47.73 -36.68 12.81
CA ASN A 192 -48.76 -36.34 13.80
C ASN A 192 -48.27 -36.32 15.26
N THR A 193 -48.30 -35.12 15.87
CA THR A 193 -49.35 -34.70 16.82
C THR A 193 -48.89 -33.42 17.54
N PHE A 194 -49.75 -32.41 17.57
CA PHE A 194 -49.55 -31.15 18.29
C PHE A 194 -49.40 -31.38 19.80
N SER A 195 -48.41 -30.74 20.42
CA SER A 195 -48.55 -30.26 21.81
C SER A 195 -47.87 -28.90 21.95
N VAL A 196 -48.70 -27.88 22.18
CA VAL A 196 -48.29 -26.52 22.54
C VAL A 196 -47.67 -26.57 23.94
N GLY A 197 -46.37 -26.32 24.03
CA GLY A 197 -45.64 -26.13 25.28
C GLY A 197 -44.52 -25.13 25.04
N ILE A 198 -44.60 -23.97 25.69
CA ILE A 198 -43.67 -22.85 25.54
C ILE A 198 -42.26 -23.31 25.90
N THR A 199 -41.47 -23.66 24.89
CA THR A 199 -40.01 -23.67 24.98
C THR A 199 -39.54 -22.52 24.11
N LYS A 200 -39.02 -21.47 24.73
CA LYS A 200 -38.13 -20.52 24.04
C LYS A 200 -36.92 -21.33 23.55
N GLN A 201 -37.05 -21.97 22.40
CA GLN A 201 -35.91 -22.51 21.66
C GLN A 201 -35.02 -21.31 21.35
N PHE A 202 -33.88 -21.22 22.03
CA PHE A 202 -32.79 -20.36 21.60
C PHE A 202 -32.38 -20.82 20.19
N LYS A 203 -32.99 -20.23 19.16
CA LYS A 203 -32.48 -20.35 17.79
C LYS A 203 -31.10 -19.71 17.79
N ILE A 204 -30.06 -20.53 17.79
CA ILE A 204 -28.70 -20.06 17.58
C ILE A 204 -28.66 -19.53 16.14
N LEU A 205 -28.53 -18.21 15.98
CA LEU A 205 -28.44 -17.56 14.69
C LEU A 205 -26.96 -17.59 14.26
N ARG A 206 -26.66 -18.31 13.18
CA ARG A 206 -25.35 -18.24 12.55
C ARG A 206 -25.40 -17.26 11.40
N MET A 207 -24.51 -16.27 11.39
CA MET A 207 -24.41 -15.35 10.27
C MET A 207 -23.74 -16.06 9.09
N GLY A 208 -24.45 -16.13 7.97
CA GLY A 208 -23.93 -16.54 6.67
C GLY A 208 -23.66 -15.33 5.80
N GLY A 209 -22.57 -15.35 5.04
CA GLY A 209 -22.42 -14.44 3.90
C GLY A 209 -23.12 -15.05 2.69
N TYR A 210 -23.98 -14.28 2.03
CA TYR A 210 -24.63 -14.66 0.78
C TYR A 210 -24.24 -13.67 -0.32
N ARG A 211 -24.10 -14.19 -1.54
CA ARG A 211 -23.88 -13.42 -2.76
C ARG A 211 -24.76 -14.00 -3.85
N SER A 212 -25.47 -13.13 -4.57
CA SER A 212 -26.41 -13.53 -5.62
C SER A 212 -25.68 -14.17 -6.80
N VAL A 213 -26.08 -15.39 -7.16
CA VAL A 213 -25.61 -16.09 -8.36
C VAL A 213 -25.94 -15.28 -9.61
N LYS A 214 -27.15 -14.71 -9.67
CA LYS A 214 -27.59 -13.86 -10.78
C LYS A 214 -26.64 -12.68 -10.97
N ASP A 215 -26.28 -12.01 -9.87
CA ASP A 215 -25.41 -10.83 -9.92
C ASP A 215 -23.98 -11.21 -10.33
N ILE A 216 -23.52 -12.42 -9.99
CA ILE A 216 -22.24 -12.96 -10.47
C ILE A 216 -22.31 -13.25 -11.98
N LEU A 217 -23.36 -13.93 -12.45
CA LEU A 217 -23.51 -14.33 -13.84
C LEU A 217 -23.57 -13.12 -14.79
N ILE A 218 -24.16 -11.99 -14.37
CA ILE A 218 -24.19 -10.74 -15.17
C ILE A 218 -22.79 -10.32 -15.65
N TYR A 219 -21.74 -10.58 -14.86
CA TYR A 219 -20.37 -10.23 -15.23
C TYR A 219 -19.60 -11.36 -15.92
N ILE A 220 -19.98 -12.62 -15.67
CA ILE A 220 -19.29 -13.79 -16.23
C ILE A 220 -19.80 -14.09 -17.65
N VAL A 221 -21.10 -14.05 -17.89
CA VAL A 221 -21.72 -14.44 -19.17
C VAL A 221 -21.15 -13.67 -20.36
N PRO A 222 -21.00 -12.32 -20.34
CA PRO A 222 -20.41 -11.60 -21.47
C PRO A 222 -18.98 -12.06 -21.79
N VAL A 223 -18.18 -12.40 -20.77
CA VAL A 223 -16.80 -12.88 -20.96
C VAL A 223 -16.79 -14.27 -21.60
N LEU A 224 -17.71 -15.15 -21.20
CA LEU A 224 -17.80 -16.50 -21.76
C LEU A 224 -18.29 -16.49 -23.21
N ILE A 225 -19.23 -15.61 -23.55
CA ILE A 225 -19.66 -15.38 -24.94
C ILE A 225 -18.48 -14.88 -25.78
N LEU A 226 -17.73 -13.89 -25.28
CA LEU A 226 -16.55 -13.36 -25.99
C LEU A 226 -15.47 -14.43 -26.21
N ASN A 227 -15.33 -15.37 -25.28
CA ASN A 227 -14.39 -16.48 -25.40
C ASN A 227 -14.92 -17.64 -26.26
N GLY A 228 -16.15 -17.56 -26.77
CA GLY A 228 -16.79 -18.61 -27.58
C GLY A 228 -17.27 -19.82 -26.78
N ILE A 229 -17.32 -19.74 -25.45
CA ILE A 229 -17.78 -20.83 -24.58
C ILE A 229 -19.32 -20.89 -24.54
N LEU A 230 -19.98 -19.73 -24.55
CA LEU A 230 -21.45 -19.65 -24.58
C LEU A 230 -21.93 -19.14 -25.94
N ASP A 231 -22.94 -19.81 -26.50
CA ASP A 231 -23.62 -19.38 -27.73
C ASP A 231 -24.71 -18.34 -27.44
N VAL A 232 -24.64 -17.19 -28.12
CA VAL A 232 -25.65 -16.12 -28.04
C VAL A 232 -27.01 -16.60 -28.52
N ASN A 233 -27.05 -17.57 -29.44
CA ASN A 233 -28.30 -18.11 -29.99
C ASN A 233 -28.96 -19.14 -29.06
N ASN A 234 -28.23 -19.65 -28.06
CA ASN A 234 -28.77 -20.53 -27.04
C ASN A 234 -28.87 -19.77 -25.68
N PRO A 235 -30.05 -19.22 -25.33
CA PRO A 235 -30.19 -18.40 -24.14
C PRO A 235 -30.23 -19.21 -22.83
N ILE A 236 -30.10 -20.54 -22.88
CA ILE A 236 -30.18 -21.43 -21.72
C ILE A 236 -28.75 -21.75 -21.25
N ILE A 237 -28.47 -21.49 -19.98
CA ILE A 237 -27.19 -21.82 -19.33
C ILE A 237 -27.43 -22.93 -18.31
N HIS A 238 -26.75 -24.06 -18.45
CA HIS A 238 -26.83 -25.19 -17.54
C HIS A 238 -25.84 -25.03 -16.39
N LEU A 239 -26.35 -25.00 -15.16
CA LEU A 239 -25.54 -24.84 -13.95
C LEU A 239 -25.59 -26.11 -13.10
N ARG A 240 -24.42 -26.60 -12.70
CA ARG A 240 -24.29 -27.63 -11.66
C ARG A 240 -23.88 -26.98 -10.35
N ILE A 241 -24.67 -27.21 -9.31
CA ILE A 241 -24.34 -26.83 -7.94
C ILE A 241 -23.83 -28.07 -7.21
N SER A 242 -22.69 -27.95 -6.52
CA SER A 242 -22.11 -29.05 -5.76
C SER A 242 -21.38 -28.52 -4.53
N GLY A 243 -21.19 -29.35 -3.53
CA GLY A 243 -20.44 -29.02 -2.32
C GLY A 243 -20.18 -30.30 -1.55
N ASP A 244 -18.96 -30.47 -1.03
CA ASP A 244 -18.57 -31.68 -0.30
C ASP A 244 -18.92 -31.60 1.20
N GLY A 245 -19.58 -30.51 1.62
CA GLY A 245 -19.96 -30.26 3.01
C GLY A 245 -18.76 -30.08 3.95
N ARG A 246 -17.53 -30.05 3.44
CA ARG A 246 -16.33 -29.98 4.27
C ARG A 246 -16.10 -28.57 4.78
N ASN A 247 -15.65 -28.49 6.03
CA ASN A 247 -15.22 -27.23 6.60
C ASN A 247 -13.85 -26.84 6.04
N VAL A 248 -13.80 -25.74 5.30
CA VAL A 248 -12.56 -25.26 4.66
C VAL A 248 -11.74 -24.31 5.54
N GLY A 249 -12.24 -23.96 6.73
CA GLY A 249 -11.56 -23.08 7.67
C GLY A 249 -11.12 -23.79 8.95
N ARG A 250 -9.90 -23.47 9.43
CA ARG A 250 -9.34 -24.00 10.69
C ARG A 250 -9.91 -23.33 11.95
N LYS A 251 -10.25 -22.03 11.86
CA LYS A 251 -10.76 -21.22 13.00
C LYS A 251 -12.26 -20.97 12.94
N ILE A 252 -12.80 -20.77 11.74
CA ILE A 252 -14.23 -20.56 11.50
C ILE A 252 -14.68 -21.67 10.55
N LYS A 253 -15.71 -22.41 10.94
CA LYS A 253 -16.35 -23.39 10.07
C LYS A 253 -16.91 -22.65 8.85
N HIS A 254 -16.47 -23.00 7.65
CA HIS A 254 -17.00 -22.46 6.40
C HIS A 254 -17.30 -23.65 5.50
N VAL A 255 -18.51 -23.71 4.93
CA VAL A 255 -18.86 -24.71 3.91
C VAL A 255 -18.66 -24.07 2.55
N MET A 256 -17.94 -24.75 1.65
CA MET A 256 -17.75 -24.30 0.28
C MET A 256 -18.87 -24.86 -0.61
N ILE A 257 -19.49 -23.98 -1.39
CA ILE A 257 -20.42 -24.35 -2.46
C ILE A 257 -19.74 -23.98 -3.77
N THR A 258 -19.68 -24.94 -4.69
CA THR A 258 -19.12 -24.79 -6.04
C THR A 258 -20.26 -24.74 -7.04
N MET A 259 -20.16 -23.83 -8.00
CA MET A 259 -21.04 -23.78 -9.16
C MET A 259 -20.19 -23.94 -10.41
N ALA A 260 -20.60 -24.86 -11.28
CA ALA A 260 -19.97 -25.08 -12.58
C ALA A 260 -20.98 -24.78 -13.70
N ILE A 261 -20.49 -24.19 -14.78
CA ILE A 261 -21.24 -24.01 -16.03
C ILE A 261 -20.98 -25.26 -16.86
N LEU A 262 -22.04 -25.89 -17.38
CA LEU A 262 -21.99 -27.17 -18.08
C LEU A 262 -22.15 -27.03 -19.60
N ASP A 263 -22.16 -25.81 -20.12
CA ASP A 263 -22.36 -25.50 -21.54
C ASP A 263 -21.05 -25.54 -22.37
N ASP A 264 -20.05 -26.30 -21.91
CA ASP A 264 -18.79 -26.54 -22.61
C ASP A 264 -18.94 -27.87 -23.37
N GLU A 265 -18.96 -27.83 -24.71
CA GLU A 265 -18.93 -29.03 -25.58
C GLU A 265 -17.51 -29.58 -25.74
#